data_AF-A0AA40S087-F1
#
_entry.id   AF-A0AA40S087-F1
#
_cell.length_a   1.000
_cell.length_b   1.000
_cell.length_c   1.000
_cell.angle_alpha   90.00
_cell.angle_beta   90.00
_cell.angle_gamma   90.00
#
_symmetry.space_group_name_H-M   'P 1'
#
loop_
_entity.id
_entity.type
_entity.pdbx_description
1 polymer ?
#
loop_
_entity_poly.entity_id
_entity_poly.type
_entity_poly.pdbx_seq_one_letter_code
_entity_poly.pdbx_strand_id
1 'polypeptide(L)'
;MSEQVLQPAPALIAPKRVTAVDVCRALRRRFCAPEWALLFEVGDATGARHTRFTDAVAMSLWPSRGLELYGMEIKVSRSDWRSERANPEKAETIAAYCDRWSLVTGPGVVESIDEIPPAWGWILCEGERLTTQKEPARTDAKVCDRRFLAALLRRASTSDGAHYEAEVAARMEANEADFQRRVDRAVEMRLGDRDAALKDIEAFEAAAGIQISEFRGWASSAAETGRAVSAVMKSGVDQTYQGLQHCANTLRESAGRIEEALEALNLPAAPKPTSHKRRRGSR
;
A
#
# COMPACT_ATOMS: atom_id res chain seq x y z
N MET A 1 -35.73 -49.08 26.16
CA MET A 1 -34.47 -49.28 25.41
C MET A 1 -34.67 -48.68 24.03
N SER A 2 -34.29 -47.41 23.85
CA SER A 2 -34.43 -46.72 22.57
C SER A 2 -33.10 -46.82 21.84
N GLU A 3 -33.12 -47.56 20.74
CA GLU A 3 -31.98 -47.82 19.88
C GLU A 3 -31.69 -46.55 19.05
N GLN A 4 -30.65 -45.81 19.42
CA GLN A 4 -30.17 -44.68 18.64
C GLN A 4 -29.52 -45.21 17.36
N VAL A 5 -30.23 -45.04 16.25
CA VAL A 5 -29.69 -45.23 14.90
C VAL A 5 -28.56 -44.23 14.68
N LEU A 6 -27.33 -44.73 14.73
CA LEU A 6 -26.13 -43.98 14.39
C LEU A 6 -26.17 -43.67 12.88
N GLN A 7 -26.36 -42.41 12.50
CA GLN A 7 -26.25 -42.01 11.10
C GLN A 7 -24.80 -42.18 10.63
N PRO A 8 -24.55 -42.71 9.43
CA PRO A 8 -23.20 -42.82 8.91
C PRO A 8 -22.60 -41.44 8.68
N ALA A 9 -21.32 -41.28 9.05
CA ALA A 9 -20.56 -40.06 8.82
C ALA A 9 -20.61 -39.67 7.32
N PRO A 10 -20.71 -38.37 7.00
CA PRO A 10 -20.75 -37.93 5.61
C PRO A 10 -19.48 -38.40 4.89
N ALA A 11 -19.67 -39.04 3.74
CA ALA A 11 -18.57 -39.48 2.90
C ALA A 11 -17.67 -38.28 2.55
N LEU A 12 -16.39 -38.37 2.92
CA LEU A 12 -15.36 -37.41 2.51
C LEU A 12 -15.35 -37.37 0.98
N ILE A 13 -15.85 -36.28 0.40
CA ILE A 13 -15.79 -36.04 -1.03
C ILE A 13 -14.31 -36.01 -1.41
N ALA A 14 -13.86 -37.01 -2.18
CA ALA A 14 -12.49 -37.04 -2.67
C ALA A 14 -12.19 -35.72 -3.38
N PRO A 15 -11.06 -35.06 -3.09
CA PRO A 15 -10.75 -33.77 -3.69
C PRO A 15 -10.75 -33.91 -5.21
N LYS A 16 -11.46 -32.99 -5.88
CA LYS A 16 -11.54 -32.95 -7.34
C LYS A 16 -10.12 -32.93 -7.91
N ARG A 17 -9.78 -33.91 -8.74
CA ARG A 17 -8.46 -33.97 -9.39
C ARG A 17 -8.29 -32.74 -10.27
N VAL A 18 -7.19 -32.02 -10.05
CA VAL A 18 -6.82 -30.82 -10.81
C VAL A 18 -6.10 -31.26 -12.09
N THR A 19 -6.48 -30.70 -13.24
CA THR A 19 -5.80 -30.95 -14.52
C THR A 19 -4.74 -29.89 -14.81
N ALA A 20 -3.80 -30.16 -15.72
CA ALA A 20 -2.81 -29.16 -16.12
C ALA A 20 -3.47 -27.90 -16.71
N VAL A 21 -4.59 -28.07 -17.43
CA VAL A 21 -5.39 -26.95 -17.96
C VAL A 21 -5.96 -26.07 -16.84
N ASP A 22 -6.42 -26.67 -15.74
CA ASP A 22 -6.91 -25.93 -14.58
C ASP A 22 -5.77 -25.13 -13.93
N VAL A 23 -4.58 -25.72 -13.80
CA VAL A 23 -3.39 -25.01 -13.29
C VAL A 23 -3.02 -23.85 -14.21
N CYS A 24 -2.97 -24.05 -15.53
CA CYS A 24 -2.68 -22.98 -16.48
C CYS A 24 -3.71 -21.83 -16.38
N ARG A 25 -5.00 -22.15 -16.21
CA ARG A 25 -6.04 -21.13 -16.00
C ARG A 25 -5.82 -20.37 -14.69
N ALA A 26 -5.49 -21.06 -13.61
CA ALA A 26 -5.22 -20.44 -12.32
C ALA A 26 -3.96 -19.55 -12.35
N LEU A 27 -2.91 -19.99 -13.07
CA LEU A 27 -1.70 -19.22 -13.30
C LEU A 27 -1.97 -17.95 -14.12
N ARG A 28 -2.78 -18.02 -15.18
CA ARG A 28 -3.27 -16.82 -15.90
C ARG A 28 -4.04 -15.87 -14.98
N ARG A 29 -4.74 -16.41 -13.98
CA ARG A 29 -5.34 -15.74 -12.82
C ARG A 29 -4.35 -14.80 -12.11
N ARG A 30 -3.28 -15.43 -11.64
CA ARG A 30 -2.31 -14.87 -10.70
C ARG A 30 -1.25 -14.00 -11.35
N PHE A 31 -0.75 -14.42 -12.51
CA PHE A 31 0.30 -13.73 -13.27
C PHE A 31 -0.31 -13.11 -14.53
N CYS A 32 -1.09 -12.06 -14.34
CA CYS A 32 -1.82 -11.37 -15.41
C CYS A 32 -1.27 -9.98 -15.71
N ALA A 33 -1.61 -9.49 -16.91
CA ALA A 33 -1.38 -8.11 -17.30
C ALA A 33 -2.17 -7.12 -16.40
N PRO A 34 -1.65 -5.90 -16.17
CA PRO A 34 -0.42 -5.33 -16.76
C PRO A 34 0.86 -5.64 -15.97
N GLU A 35 0.75 -6.30 -14.81
CA GLU A 35 1.90 -6.47 -13.90
C GLU A 35 2.85 -7.59 -14.35
N TRP A 36 2.32 -8.63 -15.00
CA TRP A 36 3.06 -9.81 -15.41
C TRP A 36 2.87 -10.13 -16.89
N ALA A 37 3.94 -10.62 -17.52
CA ALA A 37 3.85 -11.39 -18.75
C ALA A 37 4.00 -12.88 -18.41
N LEU A 38 2.97 -13.69 -18.69
CA LEU A 38 2.98 -15.13 -18.48
C LEU A 38 3.05 -15.87 -19.82
N LEU A 39 4.02 -16.77 -19.94
CA LEU A 39 4.25 -17.60 -21.11
C LEU A 39 4.22 -19.08 -20.70
N PHE A 40 3.63 -19.91 -21.54
CA PHE A 40 3.60 -21.37 -21.33
C PHE A 40 4.54 -22.08 -22.31
N GLU A 41 5.02 -23.26 -21.91
CA GLU A 41 5.86 -24.15 -22.71
C GLU A 41 7.09 -23.43 -23.30
N VAL A 42 7.84 -22.74 -22.45
CA VAL A 42 8.99 -21.92 -22.86
C VAL A 42 10.21 -22.81 -23.04
N GLY A 43 10.87 -22.73 -24.19
CA GLY A 43 12.09 -23.47 -24.47
C GLY A 43 13.35 -22.72 -24.00
N ASP A 44 14.45 -23.44 -23.84
CA ASP A 44 15.79 -22.86 -23.59
C ASP A 44 16.38 -22.12 -24.81
N ALA A 45 15.89 -22.44 -26.02
CA ALA A 45 16.25 -21.78 -27.27
C ALA A 45 15.14 -21.93 -28.34
N THR A 46 15.42 -21.50 -29.57
CA THR A 46 14.54 -21.65 -30.74
C THR A 46 15.14 -22.59 -31.80
N GLY A 47 14.30 -23.04 -32.74
CA GLY A 47 14.70 -23.93 -33.85
C GLY A 47 15.21 -25.29 -33.38
N ALA A 48 16.04 -25.96 -34.17
CA ALA A 48 16.62 -27.27 -33.84
C ALA A 48 17.61 -27.28 -32.64
N ARG A 49 17.85 -26.11 -32.02
CA ARG A 49 18.80 -25.95 -30.90
C ARG A 49 18.14 -25.95 -29.53
N HIS A 50 16.81 -26.02 -29.46
CA HIS A 50 16.13 -26.19 -28.18
C HIS A 50 16.34 -27.62 -27.67
N THR A 51 16.60 -27.77 -26.38
CA THR A 51 16.82 -29.09 -25.75
C THR A 51 15.85 -29.36 -24.63
N ARG A 52 15.27 -28.32 -24.04
CA ARG A 52 14.39 -28.41 -22.88
C ARG A 52 13.26 -27.38 -22.98
N PHE A 53 12.18 -27.69 -22.27
CA PHE A 53 11.05 -26.80 -22.05
C PHE A 53 10.73 -26.73 -20.57
N THR A 54 10.16 -25.61 -20.15
CA THR A 54 9.49 -25.46 -18.87
C THR A 54 8.02 -25.17 -19.11
N ASP A 55 7.17 -25.59 -18.18
CA ASP A 55 5.73 -25.46 -18.31
C ASP A 55 5.27 -24.00 -18.32
N ALA A 56 5.82 -23.16 -17.44
CA ALA A 56 5.47 -21.74 -17.41
C ALA A 56 6.60 -20.83 -16.94
N VAL A 57 6.63 -19.62 -17.50
CA VAL A 57 7.52 -18.52 -17.09
C VAL A 57 6.68 -17.25 -16.93
N ALA A 58 6.81 -16.59 -15.79
CA ALA A 58 6.20 -15.29 -15.52
C ALA A 58 7.28 -14.22 -15.30
N MET A 59 7.20 -13.13 -16.05
CA MET A 59 8.10 -11.98 -15.93
C MET A 59 7.38 -10.82 -15.25
N SER A 60 7.94 -10.26 -14.19
CA SER A 60 7.44 -9.01 -13.61
C SER A 60 7.77 -7.85 -14.55
N LEU A 61 6.76 -7.03 -14.88
CA LEU A 61 6.89 -5.93 -15.85
C LEU A 61 7.09 -4.57 -15.18
N TRP A 62 7.02 -4.49 -13.85
CA TRP A 62 7.17 -3.23 -13.12
C TRP A 62 8.60 -3.08 -12.58
N PRO A 63 9.36 -2.04 -13.00
CA PRO A 63 10.73 -1.83 -12.54
C PRO A 63 10.86 -1.72 -11.02
N SER A 64 9.86 -1.13 -10.36
CA SER A 64 9.81 -0.99 -8.90
C SER A 64 9.74 -2.33 -8.15
N ARG A 65 9.40 -3.43 -8.84
CA ARG A 65 9.35 -4.79 -8.29
C ARG A 65 10.54 -5.66 -8.69
N GLY A 66 11.55 -5.07 -9.34
CA GLY A 66 12.84 -5.71 -9.61
C GLY A 66 12.94 -6.47 -10.92
N LEU A 67 11.89 -6.51 -11.76
CA LEU A 67 11.89 -7.21 -13.06
C LEU A 67 12.32 -8.68 -12.96
N GLU A 68 11.89 -9.36 -11.90
CA GLU A 68 12.24 -10.75 -11.63
C GLU A 68 11.51 -11.72 -12.58
N LEU A 69 12.22 -12.80 -12.97
CA LEU A 69 11.70 -13.90 -13.77
C LEU A 69 11.39 -15.13 -12.89
N TYR A 70 10.16 -15.61 -12.96
CA TYR A 70 9.64 -16.72 -12.18
C TYR A 70 9.42 -17.91 -13.12
N GLY A 71 10.18 -18.99 -12.92
CA GLY A 71 9.96 -20.26 -13.62
C GLY A 71 9.10 -21.20 -12.79
N MET A 72 8.25 -21.97 -13.48
CA MET A 72 7.28 -22.85 -12.85
C MET A 72 7.20 -24.19 -13.58
N GLU A 73 7.30 -25.27 -12.80
CA GLU A 73 7.10 -26.64 -13.26
C GLU A 73 5.76 -27.16 -12.73
N ILE A 74 4.91 -27.71 -13.58
CA ILE A 74 3.54 -28.12 -13.27
C ILE A 74 3.46 -29.65 -13.16
N LYS A 75 3.08 -30.16 -11.99
CA LYS A 75 2.86 -31.61 -11.77
C LYS A 75 1.48 -31.88 -11.19
N VAL A 76 0.63 -32.54 -11.96
CA VAL A 76 -0.75 -32.87 -11.55
C VAL A 76 -0.92 -34.31 -11.06
N SER A 77 0.14 -35.13 -11.10
CA SER A 77 0.12 -36.49 -10.59
C SER A 77 1.35 -36.82 -9.75
N ARG A 78 1.16 -37.67 -8.73
CA ARG A 78 2.21 -38.15 -7.83
C ARG A 78 3.30 -38.93 -8.56
N SER A 79 2.90 -39.77 -9.52
CA SER A 79 3.83 -40.61 -10.30
C SER A 79 4.76 -39.77 -11.16
N ASP A 80 4.26 -38.69 -11.76
CA ASP A 80 5.04 -37.77 -12.56
C ASP A 80 6.06 -37.03 -11.71
N TRP A 81 5.62 -36.46 -10.57
CA TRP A 81 6.53 -35.82 -9.62
C TRP A 81 7.60 -36.76 -9.06
N ARG A 82 7.24 -37.98 -8.66
CA ARG A 82 8.22 -38.97 -8.17
C ARG A 82 9.27 -39.33 -9.22
N SER A 83 8.87 -39.45 -10.48
CA SER A 83 9.78 -39.78 -11.59
C SER A 83 10.74 -38.64 -11.88
N GLU A 84 10.27 -37.40 -11.79
CA GLU A 84 11.08 -36.22 -12.08
C GLU A 84 12.02 -35.84 -10.94
N ARG A 85 11.57 -35.97 -9.69
CA ARG A 85 12.41 -35.79 -8.50
C ARG A 85 13.65 -36.69 -8.52
N ALA A 86 13.57 -37.85 -9.18
CA ALA A 86 14.72 -38.74 -9.35
C ALA A 86 15.80 -38.19 -10.32
N ASN A 87 15.48 -37.19 -11.15
CA ASN A 87 16.39 -36.59 -12.14
C ASN A 87 16.31 -35.05 -12.16
N PRO A 88 16.79 -34.37 -11.10
CA PRO A 88 16.63 -32.92 -10.91
C PRO A 88 17.34 -32.06 -11.98
N GLU A 89 18.39 -32.58 -12.62
CA GLU A 89 19.18 -31.86 -13.65
C GLU A 89 18.32 -31.36 -14.83
N LYS A 90 17.15 -31.96 -15.08
CA LYS A 90 16.27 -31.57 -16.19
C LYS A 90 15.68 -30.18 -16.02
N ALA A 91 15.36 -29.77 -14.79
CA ALA A 91 14.77 -28.48 -14.49
C ALA A 91 15.82 -27.37 -14.40
N GLU A 92 17.08 -27.72 -14.11
CA GLU A 92 18.16 -26.76 -13.84
C GLU A 92 18.52 -25.89 -15.04
N THR A 93 18.40 -26.39 -16.27
CA THR A 93 18.81 -25.63 -17.47
C THR A 93 18.02 -24.34 -17.65
N ILE A 94 16.70 -24.39 -17.53
CA ILE A 94 15.85 -23.20 -17.67
C ILE A 94 15.73 -22.47 -16.33
N ALA A 95 15.68 -23.19 -15.20
CA ALA A 95 15.68 -22.58 -13.87
C ALA A 95 16.89 -21.68 -13.64
N ALA A 96 18.04 -21.99 -14.26
CA ALA A 96 19.21 -21.13 -14.20
C ALA A 96 19.00 -19.72 -14.79
N TYR A 97 18.02 -19.51 -15.66
CA TYR A 97 17.66 -18.17 -16.17
C TYR A 97 16.60 -17.45 -15.32
N CYS A 98 16.01 -18.12 -14.33
CA CYS A 98 14.96 -17.56 -13.49
C CYS A 98 15.53 -17.07 -12.14
N ASP A 99 15.03 -15.93 -11.66
CA ASP A 99 15.32 -15.44 -10.30
C ASP A 99 14.70 -16.35 -9.25
N ARG A 100 13.58 -17.00 -9.57
CA ARG A 100 12.84 -17.87 -8.67
C ARG A 100 12.27 -19.05 -9.42
N TRP A 101 12.20 -20.20 -8.75
CA TRP A 101 11.67 -21.42 -9.32
C TRP A 101 10.67 -22.08 -8.37
N SER A 102 9.49 -22.45 -8.88
CA SER A 102 8.45 -23.09 -8.07
C SER A 102 7.87 -24.33 -8.73
N LEU A 103 7.62 -25.36 -7.92
CA LEU A 103 6.78 -26.48 -8.31
C LEU A 103 5.31 -26.10 -8.10
N VAL A 104 4.45 -26.31 -9.10
CA VAL A 104 3.01 -26.07 -9.01
C VAL A 104 2.29 -27.40 -9.09
N THR A 105 1.50 -27.76 -8.06
CA THR A 105 0.88 -29.08 -7.99
C THR A 105 -0.60 -29.05 -7.65
N GLY A 106 -1.30 -30.13 -8.01
CA GLY A 106 -2.63 -30.43 -7.45
C GLY A 106 -2.56 -31.02 -6.03
N PRO A 107 -3.71 -31.18 -5.36
CA PRO A 107 -3.79 -31.80 -4.04
C PRO A 107 -3.30 -33.24 -4.06
N GLY A 108 -2.49 -33.63 -3.07
CA GLY A 108 -1.99 -35.01 -2.91
C GLY A 108 -0.83 -35.41 -3.84
N VAL A 109 -0.27 -34.48 -4.62
CA VAL A 109 0.92 -34.75 -5.47
C VAL A 109 2.22 -34.73 -4.67
N VAL A 110 2.32 -33.82 -3.69
CA VAL A 110 3.46 -33.71 -2.77
C VAL A 110 2.93 -34.11 -1.39
N GLU A 111 3.59 -35.07 -0.72
CA GLU A 111 3.15 -35.58 0.58
C GLU A 111 3.84 -34.83 1.73
N SER A 112 5.10 -34.44 1.55
CA SER A 112 5.84 -33.58 2.48
C SER A 112 6.59 -32.47 1.76
N ILE A 113 6.74 -31.33 2.43
CA ILE A 113 7.57 -30.21 1.97
C ILE A 113 9.04 -30.61 1.79
N ASP A 114 9.51 -31.65 2.51
CA ASP A 114 10.88 -32.18 2.43
C ASP A 114 11.19 -32.83 1.06
N GLU A 115 10.16 -33.11 0.28
CA GLU A 115 10.34 -33.59 -1.09
C GLU A 115 10.80 -32.49 -2.03
N ILE A 116 10.53 -31.23 -1.69
CA ILE A 116 10.80 -30.08 -2.53
C ILE A 116 12.24 -29.63 -2.31
N PRO A 117 13.05 -29.45 -3.38
CA PRO A 117 14.41 -28.97 -3.25
C PRO A 117 14.49 -27.67 -2.42
N PRO A 118 15.56 -27.45 -1.62
CA PRO A 118 15.62 -26.34 -0.66
C PRO A 118 15.35 -24.97 -1.27
N ALA A 119 15.92 -24.66 -2.43
CA ALA A 119 15.75 -23.37 -3.11
C ALA A 119 14.39 -23.19 -3.80
N TRP A 120 13.67 -24.29 -4.07
CA TRP A 120 12.42 -24.26 -4.82
C TRP A 120 11.25 -23.83 -3.93
N GLY A 121 10.35 -23.06 -4.53
CA GLY A 121 9.03 -22.79 -4.00
C GLY A 121 8.05 -23.92 -4.31
N TRP A 122 6.91 -23.90 -3.65
CA TRP A 122 5.81 -24.82 -3.89
C TRP A 122 4.48 -24.08 -3.84
N ILE A 123 3.72 -24.20 -4.93
CA ILE A 123 2.39 -23.62 -5.09
C ILE A 123 1.38 -24.77 -5.22
N LEU A 124 0.40 -24.79 -4.33
CA LEU A 124 -0.71 -25.72 -4.39
C LEU A 124 -1.87 -25.09 -5.18
N CYS A 125 -2.36 -25.81 -6.19
CA CYS A 125 -3.53 -25.46 -6.97
C CYS A 125 -4.73 -26.30 -6.51
N GLU A 126 -5.79 -25.63 -6.05
CA GLU A 126 -7.05 -26.24 -5.61
C GLU A 126 -8.20 -25.65 -6.42
N GLY A 127 -8.62 -26.36 -7.48
CA GLY A 127 -9.58 -25.82 -8.44
C GLY A 127 -8.99 -24.59 -9.15
N GLU A 128 -9.50 -23.39 -8.81
CA GLU A 128 -9.01 -22.12 -9.37
C GLU A 128 -8.10 -21.34 -8.41
N ARG A 129 -7.91 -21.83 -7.18
CA ARG A 129 -7.11 -21.13 -6.15
C ARG A 129 -5.67 -21.60 -6.17
N LEU A 130 -4.73 -20.66 -6.19
CA LEU A 130 -3.30 -20.93 -5.97
C LEU A 130 -2.89 -20.47 -4.58
N THR A 131 -2.26 -21.36 -3.81
CA THR A 131 -1.74 -21.08 -2.46
C THR A 131 -0.25 -21.37 -2.45
N THR A 132 0.60 -20.40 -2.06
CA THR A 132 2.02 -20.67 -1.87
C THR A 132 2.22 -21.41 -0.54
N GLN A 133 2.68 -22.65 -0.61
CA GLN A 133 2.99 -23.47 0.57
C GLN A 133 4.45 -23.31 1.02
N LYS A 134 5.34 -22.98 0.07
CA LYS A 134 6.75 -22.68 0.31
C LYS A 134 7.18 -21.56 -0.61
N GLU A 135 7.72 -20.48 -0.05
CA GLU A 135 8.25 -19.39 -0.86
C GLU A 135 9.55 -19.81 -1.57
N PRO A 136 9.71 -19.52 -2.87
CA PRO A 136 10.95 -19.79 -3.58
C PRO A 136 12.06 -18.84 -3.11
N ALA A 137 13.25 -19.41 -2.88
CA ALA A 137 14.44 -18.60 -2.66
C ALA A 137 14.78 -17.83 -3.95
N ARG A 138 15.35 -16.63 -3.80
CA ARG A 138 15.89 -15.90 -4.94
C ARG A 138 17.27 -16.48 -5.28
N THR A 139 17.49 -16.80 -6.55
CA THR A 139 18.74 -17.31 -7.09
C THR A 139 19.49 -16.24 -7.87
N ASP A 140 20.80 -16.42 -8.04
CA ASP A 140 21.61 -15.60 -8.94
C ASP A 140 21.40 -16.10 -10.38
N ALA A 141 20.36 -15.56 -11.03
CA ALA A 141 19.95 -15.97 -12.35
C ALA A 141 21.01 -15.62 -13.39
N LYS A 142 21.28 -16.55 -14.31
CA LYS A 142 22.10 -16.29 -15.50
C LYS A 142 21.45 -15.17 -16.31
N VAL A 143 22.31 -14.32 -16.86
CA VAL A 143 21.89 -13.29 -17.81
C VAL A 143 21.08 -13.95 -18.94
N CYS A 144 19.89 -13.40 -19.22
CA CYS A 144 19.04 -13.84 -20.31
C CYS A 144 19.78 -13.63 -21.65
N ASP A 145 20.30 -14.72 -22.21
CA ASP A 145 21.02 -14.68 -23.47
C ASP A 145 20.05 -14.47 -24.65
N ARG A 146 20.60 -14.16 -25.83
CA ARG A 146 19.76 -13.94 -27.03
C ARG A 146 18.94 -15.16 -27.44
N ARG A 147 19.35 -16.37 -27.06
CA ARG A 147 18.66 -17.61 -27.43
C ARG A 147 17.41 -17.79 -26.58
N PHE A 148 17.56 -17.62 -25.27
CA PHE A 148 16.44 -17.68 -24.33
C PHE A 148 15.47 -16.50 -24.55
N LEU A 149 16.00 -15.29 -24.78
CA LEU A 149 15.17 -14.14 -25.16
C LEU A 149 14.36 -14.40 -26.43
N ALA A 150 14.95 -15.00 -27.46
CA ALA A 150 14.22 -15.36 -28.68
C ALA A 150 13.13 -16.41 -28.41
N ALA A 151 13.36 -17.35 -27.48
CA ALA A 151 12.35 -18.34 -27.10
C ALA A 151 11.16 -17.70 -26.38
N LEU A 152 11.41 -16.76 -25.46
CA LEU A 152 10.39 -15.97 -24.77
C LEU A 152 9.56 -15.16 -25.78
N LEU A 153 10.23 -14.38 -26.65
CA LEU A 153 9.56 -13.53 -27.65
C LEU A 153 8.74 -14.34 -28.66
N ARG A 154 9.21 -15.52 -29.08
CA ARG A 154 8.45 -16.42 -29.96
C ARG A 154 7.16 -16.91 -29.29
N ARG A 155 7.21 -17.21 -27.99
CA ARG A 155 6.00 -17.62 -27.24
C ARG A 155 5.03 -16.47 -27.04
N ALA A 156 5.54 -15.28 -26.77
CA ALA A 156 4.72 -14.06 -26.71
C ALA A 156 4.00 -13.83 -28.04
N SER A 157 4.71 -13.82 -29.17
CA SER A 157 4.12 -13.56 -30.50
C SER A 157 3.14 -14.63 -30.97
N THR A 158 3.28 -15.86 -30.50
CA THR A 158 2.34 -16.96 -30.84
C THR A 158 1.06 -16.86 -29.99
N SER A 159 1.17 -16.35 -28.77
CA SER A 159 0.05 -16.20 -27.84
C SER A 159 -0.92 -15.08 -28.26
N ASP A 160 -0.45 -14.12 -29.06
CA ASP A 160 -1.24 -13.03 -29.64
C ASP A 160 -2.21 -13.51 -30.73
N GLY A 161 -1.98 -14.66 -31.36
CA GLY A 161 -2.67 -15.06 -32.59
C GLY A 161 -4.05 -15.71 -32.46
N ALA A 162 -4.53 -16.05 -31.26
CA ALA A 162 -5.69 -16.96 -31.17
C ALA A 162 -6.89 -16.55 -30.29
N HIS A 163 -6.78 -15.77 -29.20
CA HIS A 163 -7.99 -15.49 -28.39
C HIS A 163 -7.97 -14.31 -27.39
N TYR A 164 -6.93 -13.45 -27.35
CA TYR A 164 -6.71 -12.61 -26.16
C TYR A 164 -6.81 -11.08 -26.34
N GLU A 165 -6.86 -10.51 -27.55
CA GLU A 165 -6.77 -9.06 -27.71
C GLU A 165 -7.94 -8.29 -27.07
N ALA A 166 -9.19 -8.73 -27.26
CA ALA A 166 -10.35 -8.00 -26.75
C ALA A 166 -10.52 -8.11 -25.22
N GLU A 167 -10.28 -9.30 -24.64
CA GLU A 167 -10.44 -9.51 -23.20
C GLU A 167 -9.26 -8.93 -22.41
N VAL A 168 -8.04 -8.96 -22.96
CA VAL A 168 -6.86 -8.36 -22.34
C VAL A 168 -6.90 -6.85 -22.49
N ALA A 169 -7.30 -6.29 -23.64
CA ALA A 169 -7.46 -4.85 -23.78
C ALA A 169 -8.50 -4.31 -22.79
N ALA A 170 -9.67 -4.96 -22.67
CA ALA A 170 -10.70 -4.56 -21.72
C ALA A 170 -10.23 -4.67 -20.25
N ARG A 171 -9.43 -5.71 -19.92
CA ARG A 171 -8.85 -5.87 -18.58
C ARG A 171 -7.73 -4.85 -18.33
N MET A 172 -6.90 -4.55 -19.32
CA MET A 172 -5.83 -3.56 -19.22
C MET A 172 -6.40 -2.16 -19.05
N GLU A 173 -7.44 -1.80 -19.79
CA GLU A 173 -8.10 -0.50 -19.67
C GLU A 173 -8.79 -0.34 -18.30
N ALA A 174 -9.47 -1.38 -17.81
CA ALA A 174 -10.04 -1.38 -16.46
C ALA A 174 -8.98 -1.25 -15.37
N ASN A 175 -7.84 -1.94 -15.52
CA ASN A 175 -6.74 -1.92 -14.57
C ASN A 175 -5.97 -0.59 -14.59
N GLU A 176 -5.76 0.01 -15.76
CA GLU A 176 -5.15 1.33 -15.90
C GLU A 176 -6.06 2.40 -15.28
N ALA A 177 -7.37 2.32 -15.52
CA ALA A 177 -8.33 3.19 -14.88
C ALA A 177 -8.31 3.04 -13.35
N ASP A 178 -8.21 1.82 -12.81
CA ASP A 178 -8.09 1.59 -11.37
C ASP A 178 -6.77 2.10 -10.79
N PHE A 179 -5.66 1.93 -11.51
CA PHE A 179 -4.37 2.46 -11.12
C PHE A 179 -4.40 3.99 -11.09
N GLN A 180 -4.90 4.61 -12.15
CA GLN A 180 -5.03 6.05 -12.25
C GLN A 180 -5.95 6.60 -11.16
N ARG A 181 -7.10 5.95 -10.89
CA ARG A 181 -7.99 6.29 -9.77
C ARG A 181 -7.26 6.28 -8.42
N ARG A 182 -6.37 5.31 -8.17
CA ARG A 182 -5.62 5.22 -6.92
C ARG A 182 -4.57 6.31 -6.80
N VAL A 183 -3.89 6.63 -7.91
CA VAL A 183 -2.93 7.73 -7.98
C VAL A 183 -3.64 9.07 -7.77
N ASP A 184 -4.73 9.32 -8.48
CA ASP A 184 -5.53 10.54 -8.38
C ASP A 184 -6.08 10.72 -6.98
N ARG A 185 -6.64 9.68 -6.37
CA ARG A 185 -7.11 9.74 -4.97
C ARG A 185 -5.97 10.04 -4.00
N ALA A 186 -4.78 9.48 -4.21
CA ALA A 186 -3.62 9.77 -3.36
C ALA A 186 -3.13 11.21 -3.53
N VAL A 187 -3.22 11.77 -4.74
CA VAL A 187 -2.91 13.17 -5.03
C VAL A 187 -3.98 14.09 -4.42
N GLU A 188 -5.25 13.77 -4.59
CA GLU A 188 -6.39 14.54 -4.08
C GLU A 188 -6.40 14.59 -2.54
N MET A 189 -6.10 13.48 -1.87
CA MET A 189 -5.93 13.49 -0.40
C MET A 189 -4.77 14.40 0.02
N ARG A 190 -3.62 14.33 -0.66
CA ARG A 190 -2.46 15.21 -0.35
C ARG A 190 -2.72 16.68 -0.64
N LEU A 191 -3.46 16.98 -1.72
CA LEU A 191 -3.86 18.35 -2.06
C LEU A 191 -4.93 18.87 -1.09
N GLY A 192 -5.91 18.04 -0.73
CA GLY A 192 -6.94 18.37 0.25
C GLY A 192 -6.35 18.68 1.63
N ASP A 193 -5.43 17.85 2.11
CA ASP A 193 -4.73 18.08 3.38
C ASP A 193 -3.91 19.38 3.34
N ARG A 194 -3.26 19.67 2.19
CA ARG A 194 -2.51 20.91 1.99
C ARG A 194 -3.43 22.14 1.95
N ASP A 195 -4.54 22.07 1.25
CA ASP A 195 -5.47 23.19 1.09
C ASP A 195 -6.22 23.48 2.39
N ALA A 196 -6.55 22.44 3.18
CA ALA A 196 -7.08 22.60 4.53
C ALA A 196 -6.04 23.28 5.44
N ALA A 197 -4.78 22.82 5.43
CA ALA A 197 -3.71 23.45 6.21
C ALA A 197 -3.45 24.91 5.81
N LEU A 198 -3.53 25.24 4.51
CA LEU A 198 -3.39 26.61 4.03
C LEU A 198 -4.55 27.50 4.51
N LYS A 199 -5.80 27.02 4.47
CA LYS A 199 -6.94 27.76 5.02
C LYS A 199 -6.82 28.00 6.51
N ASP A 200 -6.37 27.00 7.27
CA ASP A 200 -6.14 27.14 8.71
C ASP A 200 -5.04 28.16 9.01
N ILE A 201 -3.97 28.17 8.21
CA ILE A 201 -2.90 29.18 8.30
C ILE A 201 -3.44 30.57 7.98
N GLU A 202 -4.20 30.74 6.89
CA GLU A 202 -4.79 32.04 6.51
C GLU A 202 -5.74 32.57 7.58
N ALA A 203 -6.59 31.70 8.14
CA ALA A 203 -7.50 32.06 9.22
C ALA A 203 -6.75 32.47 10.49
N PHE A 204 -5.69 31.74 10.84
CA PHE A 204 -4.80 32.08 11.96
C PHE A 204 -4.11 33.43 11.74
N GLU A 205 -3.51 33.66 10.56
CA GLU A 205 -2.83 34.91 10.22
C GLU A 205 -3.77 36.12 10.25
N ALA A 206 -4.98 35.97 9.69
CA ALA A 206 -6.01 37.02 9.72
C ALA A 206 -6.47 37.35 11.14
N ALA A 207 -6.70 36.35 11.98
CA ALA A 207 -7.14 36.55 13.36
C ALA A 207 -6.02 37.13 14.25
N ALA A 208 -4.78 36.68 14.05
CA ALA A 208 -3.63 37.14 14.80
C ALA A 208 -3.07 38.48 14.30
N GLY A 209 -3.49 38.93 13.11
CA GLY A 209 -3.03 40.18 12.48
C GLY A 209 -1.56 40.13 12.09
N ILE A 210 -1.03 38.94 11.80
CA ILE A 210 0.38 38.71 11.46
C ILE A 210 0.50 37.82 10.24
N GLN A 211 1.60 37.95 9.50
CA GLN A 211 2.00 37.01 8.46
C GLN A 211 3.14 36.12 8.98
N ILE A 212 2.98 34.79 8.95
CA ILE A 212 4.01 33.84 9.39
C ILE A 212 5.28 33.96 8.53
N SER A 213 5.11 34.35 7.27
CA SER A 213 6.21 34.62 6.34
C SER A 213 7.08 35.82 6.77
N GLU A 214 6.48 36.88 7.32
CA GLU A 214 7.17 38.11 7.75
C GLU A 214 8.04 37.89 8.99
N PHE A 215 7.70 36.92 9.84
CA PHE A 215 8.51 36.53 11.01
C PHE A 215 9.87 35.93 10.63
N ARG A 216 10.03 35.38 9.41
CA ARG A 216 11.34 34.87 8.95
C ARG A 216 12.40 35.96 8.79
N GLY A 217 12.03 37.24 8.80
CA GLY A 217 12.94 38.39 8.67
C GLY A 217 13.37 39.04 9.99
N TRP A 218 12.61 38.88 11.07
CA TRP A 218 12.88 39.53 12.37
C TRP A 218 13.19 38.49 13.46
N ALA A 219 14.37 37.87 13.36
CA ALA A 219 15.03 37.05 14.39
C ALA A 219 14.20 35.99 15.16
N SER A 220 13.00 35.63 14.69
CA SER A 220 12.09 34.73 15.41
C SER A 220 11.59 33.64 14.47
N SER A 221 11.97 32.40 14.77
CA SER A 221 11.53 31.21 14.05
C SER A 221 10.05 30.92 14.26
N ALA A 222 9.41 30.20 13.34
CA ALA A 222 8.02 29.73 13.51
C ALA A 222 7.82 28.95 14.82
N ALA A 223 8.87 28.27 15.30
CA ALA A 223 8.86 27.56 16.57
C ALA A 223 8.79 28.50 17.79
N GLU A 224 9.39 29.69 17.73
CA GLU A 224 9.34 30.69 18.80
C GLU A 224 7.96 31.33 18.90
N THR A 225 7.37 31.70 17.76
CA THR A 225 5.99 32.20 17.70
C THR A 225 5.01 31.16 18.24
N GLY A 226 5.16 29.89 17.85
CA GLY A 226 4.34 28.79 18.37
C GLY A 226 4.46 28.62 19.90
N ARG A 227 5.67 28.77 20.46
CA ARG A 227 5.88 28.73 21.92
C ARG A 227 5.18 29.89 22.63
N ALA A 228 5.25 31.10 22.08
CA ALA A 228 4.59 32.27 22.66
C ALA A 228 3.05 32.12 22.66
N VAL A 229 2.46 31.67 21.55
CA VAL A 229 1.01 31.38 21.45
C VAL A 229 0.61 30.31 22.46
N SER A 230 1.39 29.23 22.58
CA SER A 230 1.11 28.17 23.56
C SER A 230 1.15 28.69 25.01
N ALA A 231 2.09 29.58 25.34
CA ALA A 231 2.18 30.18 26.66
C ALA A 231 0.95 31.03 27.00
N VAL A 232 0.47 31.83 26.05
CA VAL A 232 -0.75 32.64 26.20
C VAL A 232 -1.98 31.75 26.39
N MET A 233 -2.19 30.75 25.53
CA MET A 233 -3.32 29.81 25.65
C MET A 233 -3.31 29.06 26.98
N LYS A 234 -2.13 28.62 27.44
CA LYS A 234 -1.98 27.92 28.73
C LYS A 234 -2.13 28.84 29.94
N SER A 235 -1.91 30.14 29.78
CA SER A 235 -2.13 31.12 30.85
C SER A 235 -3.60 31.34 31.18
N GLY A 236 -4.52 30.92 30.32
CA GLY A 236 -5.96 31.08 30.51
C GLY A 236 -6.44 32.53 30.43
N VAL A 237 -5.61 33.43 29.92
CA VAL A 237 -5.86 34.88 29.89
C VAL A 237 -7.11 35.26 29.06
N ASP A 238 -7.49 34.42 28.11
CA ASP A 238 -8.66 34.53 27.24
C ASP A 238 -9.89 33.75 27.75
N GLN A 239 -9.77 33.02 28.86
CA GLN A 239 -10.86 32.22 29.40
C GLN A 239 -11.90 33.07 30.13
N THR A 240 -13.16 32.62 30.09
CA THR A 240 -14.30 33.30 30.72
C THR A 240 -14.17 33.38 32.25
N TYR A 241 -13.55 32.38 32.87
CA TYR A 241 -13.30 32.31 34.31
C TYR A 241 -11.79 32.43 34.55
N GLN A 242 -11.37 33.36 35.41
CA GLN A 242 -9.96 33.72 35.67
C GLN A 242 -9.18 34.43 34.54
N GLY A 243 -9.77 34.66 33.36
CA GLY A 243 -9.17 35.49 32.31
C GLY A 243 -9.36 36.99 32.51
N LEU A 244 -8.90 37.79 31.55
CA LEU A 244 -8.93 39.25 31.62
C LEU A 244 -10.34 39.82 31.81
N GLN A 245 -11.35 39.17 31.25
CA GLN A 245 -12.74 39.59 31.41
C GLN A 245 -13.23 39.43 32.85
N HIS A 246 -12.82 38.35 33.52
CA HIS A 246 -13.12 38.12 34.93
C HIS A 246 -12.45 39.20 35.79
N CYS A 247 -11.14 39.45 35.58
CA CYS A 247 -10.41 40.53 36.25
C CYS A 247 -11.08 41.90 36.05
N ALA A 248 -11.51 42.22 34.82
CA ALA A 248 -12.19 43.47 34.52
C ALA A 248 -13.54 43.59 35.25
N ASN A 249 -14.31 42.51 35.34
CA ASN A 249 -15.59 42.50 36.06
C ASN A 249 -15.37 42.67 37.57
N THR A 250 -14.43 41.95 38.17
CA THR A 250 -14.06 42.10 39.59
C THR A 250 -13.62 43.53 39.92
N LEU A 251 -12.82 44.15 39.05
CA LEU A 251 -12.40 45.55 39.23
C LEU A 251 -13.58 46.53 39.15
N ARG A 252 -14.55 46.31 38.24
CA ARG A 252 -15.76 47.15 38.16
C ARG A 252 -16.65 47.01 39.39
N GLU A 253 -16.88 45.78 39.86
CA GLU A 253 -17.65 45.54 41.09
C GLU A 253 -16.97 46.18 42.30
N SER A 254 -15.65 46.06 42.39
CA SER A 254 -14.87 46.70 43.45
C SER A 254 -14.96 48.21 43.38
N ALA A 255 -14.90 48.80 42.19
CA ALA A 255 -15.09 50.24 41.99
C ALA A 255 -16.48 50.70 42.43
N GLY A 256 -17.54 49.98 42.05
CA GLY A 256 -18.91 50.30 42.47
C GLY A 256 -19.09 50.27 43.99
N ARG A 257 -18.54 49.25 44.67
CA ARG A 257 -18.56 49.18 46.14
C ARG A 257 -17.82 50.34 46.81
N ILE A 258 -16.73 50.81 46.21
CA ILE A 258 -15.98 51.98 46.71
C ILE A 258 -16.82 53.24 46.52
N GLU A 259 -17.48 53.41 45.37
CA GLU A 259 -18.38 54.53 45.10
C GLU A 259 -19.55 54.58 46.11
N GLU A 260 -20.21 53.45 46.36
CA GLU A 260 -21.27 53.33 47.37
C GLU A 260 -20.77 53.71 48.79
N ALA A 261 -19.56 53.26 49.16
CA ALA A 261 -18.96 53.60 50.45
C ALA A 261 -18.59 55.09 50.56
N LEU A 262 -18.12 55.70 49.48
CA LEU A 262 -17.83 57.14 49.42
C LEU A 262 -19.10 57.98 49.57
N GLU A 263 -20.19 57.57 48.90
CA GLU A 263 -21.51 58.21 49.03
C GLU A 263 -22.05 58.09 50.46
N ALA A 264 -21.98 56.90 51.06
CA ALA A 264 -22.43 56.68 52.44
C ALA A 264 -21.67 57.55 53.47
N LEU A 265 -20.40 57.88 53.18
CA LEU A 265 -19.57 58.76 54.00
C LEU A 265 -19.70 60.26 53.64
N ASN A 266 -20.57 60.62 52.69
CA ASN A 266 -20.73 61.98 52.13
C ASN A 266 -19.41 62.60 51.64
N LEU A 267 -18.48 61.77 51.14
CA LEU A 267 -17.23 62.24 50.59
C LEU A 267 -17.44 62.65 49.11
N PRO A 268 -16.96 63.82 48.67
CA PRO A 268 -17.18 64.29 47.31
C PRO A 268 -16.48 63.38 46.29
N ALA A 269 -17.20 62.99 45.23
CA ALA A 269 -16.63 62.20 44.14
C ALA A 269 -15.49 62.97 43.45
N ALA A 270 -14.35 62.31 43.26
CA ALA A 270 -13.26 62.89 42.48
C ALA A 270 -13.72 63.11 41.03
N PRO A 271 -13.35 64.23 40.37
CA PRO A 271 -13.68 64.46 38.97
C PRO A 271 -13.07 63.34 38.12
N LYS A 272 -13.88 62.78 37.19
CA LYS A 272 -13.41 61.73 36.28
C LYS A 272 -12.13 62.19 35.58
N PRO A 273 -11.05 61.38 35.57
CA PRO A 273 -9.81 61.77 34.90
C PRO A 273 -10.10 62.04 33.43
N THR A 274 -9.90 63.28 32.99
CA THR A 274 -10.05 63.65 31.58
C THR A 274 -8.98 62.92 30.79
N SER A 275 -9.39 62.15 29.77
CA SER A 275 -8.42 61.44 28.94
C SER A 275 -7.56 62.45 28.18
N HIS A 276 -6.36 62.70 28.69
CA HIS A 276 -5.36 63.44 27.94
C HIS A 276 -4.90 62.54 26.79
N LYS A 277 -5.51 62.74 25.61
CA LYS A 277 -4.97 62.21 24.36
C LYS A 277 -3.55 62.75 24.22
N ARG A 278 -2.56 61.92 24.57
CA ARG A 278 -1.17 62.14 24.15
C ARG A 278 -1.20 62.20 22.61
N ARG A 279 -1.08 63.40 22.06
CA ARG A 279 -0.78 63.61 20.64
C ARG A 279 0.54 62.87 20.36
N ARG A 280 0.48 61.71 19.71
CA ARG A 280 1.64 61.16 19.01
C ARG A 280 1.91 62.11 17.84
N GLY A 281 2.97 62.88 17.95
CA GLY A 281 3.50 63.69 16.86
C GLY A 281 3.89 62.76 15.71
N SER A 282 3.41 63.10 14.52
CA SER A 282 3.90 62.57 13.26
C SER A 282 5.32 63.07 13.04
N ARG A 283 6.28 62.13 13.03
CA ARG A 283 7.52 62.17 12.24
C ARG A 283 7.90 60.74 11.88
#